data_AF-A0A6A4L521-F1
#
_entry.id   AF-A0A6A4L521-F1
#
_cell.length_a   1.000
_cell.length_b   1.000
_cell.length_c   1.000
_cell.angle_alpha   90.00
_cell.angle_beta   90.00
_cell.angle_gamma   90.00
#
_symmetry.space_group_name_H-M   'P 1'
#
loop_
_entity.id
_entity.type
_entity.pdbx_description
1 polymer ?
#
loop_
_entity_poly.entity_id
_entity_poly.type
_entity_poly.pdbx_seq_one_letter_code
_entity_poly.pdbx_strand_id
1 'polypeptide(L)'
;MDGRLRLHCHEIMFQQSDTGPGTIAEALIKGLPIILNYYIPGQEEGNVPYVVDNGVGVFIPCPKETAKLVAEWFSTRAEELKKMSQNALQLAQPNAAFDI
;
A
#
# COMPACT_ATOMS: atom_id res chain seq x y z
N MET A 1 15.77 -14.23 -15.11
CA MET A 1 14.70 -13.21 -15.15
C MET A 1 14.44 -12.81 -13.72
N ASP A 2 15.19 -11.81 -13.25
CA ASP A 2 15.12 -11.33 -11.87
C ASP A 2 14.05 -10.24 -11.80
N GLY A 3 12.97 -10.51 -11.07
CA GLY A 3 11.73 -9.74 -11.04
C GLY A 3 11.76 -8.52 -10.11
N ARG A 4 12.93 -8.02 -9.72
CA ARG A 4 13.03 -6.81 -8.88
C ARG A 4 13.06 -5.56 -9.74
N LEU A 5 11.88 -5.10 -10.16
CA LEU A 5 11.67 -3.70 -10.51
C LEU A 5 11.74 -2.88 -9.20
N ARG A 6 12.94 -2.40 -8.89
CA ARG A 6 13.15 -1.39 -7.84
C ARG A 6 12.83 -0.03 -8.46
N LEU A 7 11.54 0.27 -8.64
CA LEU A 7 11.11 1.65 -8.86
C LEU A 7 11.46 2.43 -7.59
N HIS A 8 12.01 3.64 -7.75
CA HIS A 8 12.36 4.50 -6.62
C HIS A 8 11.07 5.00 -5.93
N CYS A 9 10.56 4.16 -5.02
CA CYS A 9 9.33 4.30 -4.24
C CYS A 9 9.48 5.30 -3.07
N HIS A 10 9.60 6.61 -3.34
CA HIS A 10 9.43 7.58 -2.25
C HIS A 10 7.96 8.02 -2.06
N GLU A 11 7.04 7.66 -2.97
CA GLU A 11 5.66 8.18 -2.97
C GLU A 11 4.57 7.09 -2.92
N ILE A 12 4.88 5.83 -3.23
CA ILE A 12 3.92 4.69 -3.22
C ILE A 12 4.64 3.43 -2.71
N MET A 13 3.99 2.66 -1.83
CA MET A 13 4.50 1.35 -1.41
C MET A 13 3.84 0.21 -2.20
N PHE A 14 4.67 -0.65 -2.80
CA PHE A 14 4.25 -1.91 -3.43
C PHE A 14 4.54 -3.07 -2.48
N GLN A 15 3.58 -3.95 -2.24
CA GLN A 15 3.82 -5.16 -1.45
C GLN A 15 3.56 -6.43 -2.26
N GLN A 16 4.56 -7.31 -2.29
CA GLN A 16 4.49 -8.66 -2.83
C GLN A 16 4.69 -9.66 -1.68
N SER A 17 3.60 -10.31 -1.30
CA SER A 17 3.48 -11.69 -0.78
C SER A 17 4.33 -12.21 0.40
N ASP A 18 5.16 -11.43 1.08
CA ASP A 18 5.95 -11.97 2.22
C ASP A 18 6.26 -10.90 3.28
N THR A 19 5.22 -10.19 3.71
CA THR A 19 5.41 -9.04 4.63
C THR A 19 4.28 -8.96 5.63
N GLY A 20 4.60 -9.32 6.88
CA GLY A 20 3.72 -9.19 8.02
C GLY A 20 3.25 -7.74 8.29
N PRO A 21 2.35 -7.56 9.27
CA PRO A 21 1.64 -6.31 9.56
C PRO A 21 2.54 -5.07 9.77
N GLY A 22 3.81 -5.26 10.13
CA GLY A 22 4.77 -4.17 10.31
C GLY A 22 5.03 -3.34 9.05
N THR A 23 4.91 -3.93 7.85
CA THR A 23 5.18 -3.21 6.60
C THR A 23 4.03 -2.28 6.22
N ILE A 24 2.79 -2.70 6.50
CA ILE A 24 1.61 -1.84 6.38
C ILE A 24 1.73 -0.69 7.38
N ALA A 25 2.08 -0.96 8.63
CA ALA A 25 2.28 0.07 9.64
C ALA A 25 3.35 1.11 9.24
N GLU A 26 4.48 0.67 8.67
CA GLU A 26 5.51 1.58 8.18
C GLU A 26 5.01 2.47 7.03
N ALA A 27 4.23 1.92 6.10
CA ALA A 27 3.63 2.68 5.01
C ALA A 27 2.69 3.77 5.55
N LEU A 28 1.84 3.42 6.52
CA LEU A 28 0.91 4.35 7.15
C LEU A 28 1.65 5.49 7.84
N ILE A 29 2.67 5.18 8.65
CA ILE A 29 3.50 6.18 9.34
C ILE A 29 4.16 7.15 8.34
N LYS A 30 4.55 6.66 7.16
CA LYS A 30 5.14 7.49 6.10
C LYS A 30 4.09 8.19 5.21
N GLY A 31 2.81 7.91 5.40
CA GLY A 31 1.73 8.44 4.56
C GLY A 31 1.77 7.92 3.13
N LEU A 32 2.27 6.70 2.92
CA LEU A 32 2.42 6.12 1.59
C LEU A 32 1.17 5.28 1.23
N PRO A 33 0.48 5.60 0.12
CA PRO A 33 -0.55 4.74 -0.43
C PRO A 33 0.00 3.34 -0.76
N ILE A 34 -0.79 2.31 -0.46
CA ILE A 34 -0.37 0.91 -0.56
C ILE A 34 -1.01 0.25 -1.78
N ILE A 35 -0.22 -0.49 -2.56
CA ILE A 35 -0.75 -1.41 -3.56
C ILE A 35 -0.42 -2.84 -3.13
N LEU A 36 -1.47 -3.63 -2.90
CA LEU A 36 -1.39 -5.06 -2.68
C LEU A 36 -1.65 -5.78 -4.00
N ASN A 37 -0.80 -6.74 -4.39
CA ASN A 37 -1.01 -7.52 -5.61
C ASN A 37 -1.21 -9.01 -5.36
N TYR A 38 -1.04 -9.45 -4.13
CA TYR A 38 -1.17 -10.84 -3.71
C TYR A 38 -1.30 -10.89 -2.18
N TYR A 39 -1.83 -11.99 -1.65
CA TYR A 39 -1.81 -12.32 -0.22
C TYR A 39 -1.72 -13.83 -0.05
N ILE A 40 -1.19 -14.28 1.10
CA ILE A 40 -1.20 -15.70 1.49
C ILE A 40 -2.56 -16.05 2.13
N PRO A 41 -3.36 -16.97 1.54
CA PRO A 41 -4.65 -17.38 2.11
C PRO A 41 -4.50 -17.93 3.53
N GLY A 42 -5.41 -17.52 4.43
CA GLY A 42 -5.38 -17.94 5.84
C GLY A 42 -4.34 -17.25 6.72
N GLN A 43 -3.52 -16.33 6.18
CA GLN A 43 -2.57 -15.53 6.96
C GLN A 43 -2.77 -14.03 6.73
N GLU A 44 -2.67 -13.59 5.48
CA GLU A 44 -2.59 -12.17 5.12
C GLU A 44 -3.88 -11.64 4.48
N GLU A 45 -4.91 -12.48 4.34
CA GLU A 45 -6.18 -12.11 3.70
C GLU A 45 -6.84 -10.89 4.36
N GLY A 46 -6.70 -10.76 5.68
CA GLY A 46 -7.21 -9.61 6.45
C GLY A 46 -6.55 -8.27 6.12
N ASN A 47 -5.36 -8.28 5.51
CA ASN A 47 -4.67 -7.05 5.11
C ASN A 47 -5.38 -6.35 3.95
N VAL A 48 -6.02 -7.12 3.05
CA VAL A 48 -6.72 -6.56 1.90
C VAL A 48 -7.89 -5.65 2.31
N PRO A 49 -8.89 -6.11 3.08
CA PRO A 49 -9.97 -5.24 3.54
C PRO A 49 -9.43 -4.12 4.45
N TYR A 50 -8.42 -4.37 5.28
CA TYR A 50 -7.81 -3.32 6.09
C TYR A 50 -7.27 -2.16 5.24
N VAL A 51 -6.58 -2.44 4.13
CA VAL A 51 -6.03 -1.39 3.24
C VAL A 51 -7.13 -0.73 2.39
N VAL A 52 -8.03 -1.52 1.82
CA VAL A 52 -9.04 -1.05 0.88
C VAL A 52 -10.14 -0.27 1.60
N ASP A 53 -10.68 -0.80 2.70
CA ASP A 53 -11.83 -0.22 3.39
C ASP A 53 -11.46 1.06 4.14
N ASN A 54 -10.22 1.17 4.63
CA ASN A 54 -9.71 2.42 5.20
C ASN A 54 -9.26 3.43 4.13
N GLY A 55 -9.33 3.07 2.84
CA GLY A 55 -8.98 3.96 1.74
C GLY A 55 -7.52 4.41 1.77
N VAL A 56 -6.62 3.56 2.26
CA VAL A 56 -5.16 3.81 2.32
C VAL A 56 -4.40 3.11 1.19
N GLY A 57 -5.13 2.41 0.31
CA GLY A 57 -4.55 1.71 -0.81
C GLY A 57 -5.57 0.90 -1.61
N VAL A 58 -5.05 0.05 -2.50
CA VAL A 58 -5.84 -0.78 -3.43
C VAL A 58 -5.29 -2.20 -3.51
N PHE A 59 -6.13 -3.14 -3.93
CA PHE A 59 -5.73 -4.49 -4.30
C PHE A 59 -5.85 -4.69 -5.81
N ILE A 60 -4.73 -4.96 -6.48
CA ILE A 60 -4.66 -5.19 -7.93
C ILE A 60 -3.75 -6.39 -8.22
N PRO A 61 -4.31 -7.56 -8.57
CA PRO A 61 -3.52 -8.76 -8.81
C PRO A 61 -2.76 -8.75 -10.14
N CYS A 62 -3.16 -7.89 -11.09
CA CYS A 62 -2.56 -7.81 -12.42
C CYS A 62 -1.47 -6.72 -12.49
N PRO A 63 -0.19 -7.05 -12.72
CA PRO A 63 0.89 -6.05 -12.78
C PRO A 63 0.69 -4.98 -13.85
N LYS A 64 0.03 -5.31 -14.97
CA LYS A 64 -0.27 -4.34 -16.04
C LYS A 64 -1.27 -3.29 -15.59
N GLU A 65 -2.29 -3.71 -14.86
CA GLU A 65 -3.27 -2.80 -14.27
C GLU A 65 -2.64 -1.95 -13.19
N THR A 66 -1.73 -2.52 -12.40
CA THR A 66 -0.97 -1.77 -11.41
C THR A 66 -0.15 -0.65 -12.04
N ALA A 67 0.62 -0.97 -13.09
CA ALA A 67 1.43 0.03 -13.80
C ALA A 67 0.56 1.14 -14.41
N LYS A 68 -0.61 0.79 -14.95
CA LYS A 68 -1.59 1.75 -15.46
C LYS A 68 -2.11 2.67 -14.36
N LEU A 69 -2.52 2.11 -13.22
CA LEU A 69 -3.01 2.91 -12.10
C LEU A 69 -1.93 3.87 -11.57
N VAL A 70 -0.70 3.40 -11.41
CA VAL A 70 0.40 4.26 -10.96
C VAL A 70 0.64 5.41 -11.94
N ALA A 71 0.62 5.15 -13.25
CA ALA A 71 0.70 6.21 -14.25
C ALA A 71 -0.48 7.21 -14.15
N GLU A 72 -1.69 6.72 -13.89
CA GLU A 72 -2.88 7.56 -13.68
C GLU A 72 -2.74 8.40 -12.40
N TRP A 73 -2.23 7.86 -11.29
CA TRP A 73 -1.99 8.60 -10.04
C TRP A 73 -1.00 9.75 -10.23
N PHE A 74 0.02 9.59 -11.07
CA PHE A 74 0.96 10.68 -11.39
C PHE A 74 0.47 11.60 -12.52
N SER A 75 -0.78 11.45 -12.97
CA SER A 75 -1.37 12.28 -14.03
C SER A 75 -2.81 12.67 -13.72
N THR A 76 -3.78 11.87 -14.17
CA THR A 76 -5.22 12.19 -14.14
C THR A 76 -5.87 11.97 -12.78
N ARG A 77 -5.22 11.24 -11.88
CA ARG A 77 -5.76 10.81 -10.57
C ARG A 77 -4.87 11.23 -9.38
N ALA A 78 -4.12 12.31 -9.50
CA ALA A 78 -3.25 12.80 -8.42
C ALA A 78 -4.02 13.09 -7.10
N GLU A 79 -5.26 13.56 -7.19
CA GLU A 79 -6.09 13.79 -5.99
C GLU A 79 -6.48 12.49 -5.27
N GLU A 80 -6.64 11.38 -6.01
CA GLU A 80 -6.89 10.07 -5.41
C GLU A 80 -5.69 9.61 -4.59
N LEU A 81 -4.48 9.72 -5.16
CA LEU A 81 -3.21 9.41 -4.49
C LEU A 81 -3.03 10.26 -3.22
N LYS A 82 -3.28 11.56 -3.32
CA LYS A 82 -3.17 12.49 -2.19
C LYS A 82 -4.15 12.17 -1.07
N LYS A 83 -5.39 11.82 -1.41
CA LYS A 83 -6.40 11.41 -0.42
C LYS A 83 -5.97 10.13 0.31
N MET A 84 -5.48 9.13 -0.42
CA MET A 84 -4.96 7.90 0.20
C MET A 84 -3.79 8.19 1.14
N SER A 85 -2.88 9.09 0.75
CA SER A 85 -1.75 9.51 1.59
C SER A 85 -2.21 10.18 2.88
N GLN A 86 -3.23 11.04 2.80
CA GLN A 86 -3.82 11.68 3.98
C GLN A 86 -4.50 10.67 4.91
N ASN A 87 -5.26 9.72 4.35
CA ASN A 87 -5.89 8.65 5.11
C ASN A 87 -4.82 7.78 5.81
N ALA A 88 -3.72 7.48 5.11
CA ALA A 88 -2.62 6.69 5.66
C ALA A 88 -2.01 7.36 6.90
N LEU A 89 -1.79 8.68 6.85
CA LEU A 89 -1.29 9.45 8.00
C LEU A 89 -2.29 9.53 9.15
N GLN A 90 -3.59 9.57 8.87
CA GLN A 90 -4.64 9.57 9.92
C GLN A 90 -4.74 8.21 10.62
N LEU A 91 -4.53 7.12 9.88
CA LEU A 91 -4.54 5.76 10.40
C LEU A 91 -3.21 5.36 11.05
N ALA A 92 -2.15 6.13 10.82
CA ALA A 92 -0.84 5.88 11.41
C ALA A 92 -0.93 5.89 12.94
N GLN A 93 -0.50 4.80 13.56
CA GLN A 93 -0.31 4.71 15.00
C GLN A 93 1.19 4.60 15.29
N PRO A 94 1.95 5.71 15.21
CA PRO A 94 3.41 5.69 15.35
C PRO A 94 3.87 5.17 16.72
N ASN A 95 2.98 5.18 17.72
CA ASN A 95 3.27 4.71 19.07
C ASN A 95 2.69 3.32 19.39
N ALA A 96 2.04 2.62 18.45
CA ALA A 96 1.38 1.35 18.75
C ALA A 96 2.31 0.27 19.35
N ALA A 97 3.61 0.33 19.05
CA ALA A 97 4.61 -0.56 19.62
C ALA A 97 4.97 -0.25 21.09
N PHE A 98 4.58 0.93 21.61
CA PHE A 98 4.74 1.33 23.01
C PHE A 98 3.47 1.14 23.84
N ASP A 99 2.34 0.82 23.20
CA ASP A 99 1.02 0.63 23.82
C ASP A 99 0.71 -0.86 24.13
N ILE A 100 1.72 -1.73 24.13
CA ILE A 100 1.65 -3.19 24.42
C ILE A 100 2.08 -3.52 25.84
#